data_AF-A0A928T7Z1-F1
#
_entry.id   AF-A0A928T7Z1-F1
#
_cell.length_a   1.000
_cell.length_b   1.000
_cell.length_c   1.000
_cell.angle_alpha   90.00
_cell.angle_beta   90.00
_cell.angle_gamma   90.00
#
_symmetry.space_group_name_H-M   'P 1'
#
loop_
_entity.id
_entity.type
_entity.pdbx_description
1 polymer ?
#
loop_
_entity_poly.entity_id
_entity_poly.type
_entity_poly.pdbx_seq_one_letter_code
_entity_poly.pdbx_strand_id
1 'polypeptide(L)'
;MTSPFALLKAFVLLLALVFVPVAMGMVACGMTWTGLGLGLAVGMVGSGPLLWCIGDERCSTRQVWLGKGLLGLGLAMGAGLVMQAPDGHTPESARMHSRYADGGWHHARYGLGNVLPEIDQIHLGYAAAMAIDPLFTRAQKRELAALTDTIYAEISRDAEFAACGSALGAIYDEVTFAEFRHGHYFHYIPPQIDRTKPAPALVFLHGSGGNFKAYIWLLSKVADQTGCTVIAPTFGLGNWEKRGAYDAITAAIRDAGKHAAIDLERIHLMGLSNGGKGVCLAESARGPRFASLILLSAVLHDRIQPADLAKRLLNRPVLILSGQNDDRVPWSYVDDYAVKLEQAGMKVTKRAFDGEDHFLFFRRQTEILDEVRRWVETH
;
A
#
# COMPACT_ATOMS: atom_id res chain seq x y z
N MET A 1 27.93 40.58 11.83
CA MET A 1 26.54 40.34 11.40
C MET A 1 26.61 39.74 10.01
N THR A 2 26.16 38.49 9.82
CA THR A 2 26.06 37.90 8.49
C THR A 2 25.08 38.73 7.67
N SER A 3 25.48 39.14 6.46
CA SER A 3 24.57 39.82 5.54
C SER A 3 23.33 38.93 5.33
N PRO A 4 22.10 39.48 5.36
CA PRO A 4 20.88 38.71 5.12
C PRO A 4 20.92 37.95 3.77
N PHE A 5 21.72 38.41 2.80
CA PHE A 5 21.98 37.70 1.55
C PHE A 5 22.83 36.44 1.71
N ALA A 6 23.77 36.39 2.65
CA ALA A 6 24.60 35.21 2.88
C ALA A 6 23.78 34.06 3.47
N LEU A 7 22.87 34.37 4.40
CA LEU A 7 21.95 33.38 4.98
C LEU A 7 20.99 32.82 3.92
N LEU A 8 20.47 33.68 3.04
CA LEU A 8 19.61 33.26 1.93
C LEU A 8 20.37 32.33 0.96
N LYS A 9 21.60 32.67 0.59
CA LYS A 9 22.43 31.84 -0.31
C LYS A 9 22.77 30.48 0.32
N ALA A 10 23.09 30.46 1.62
CA ALA A 10 23.30 29.22 2.36
C ALA A 10 22.04 28.34 2.40
N PHE A 11 20.87 28.96 2.62
CA PHE A 11 19.59 28.25 2.58
C PHE A 11 19.29 27.67 1.19
N VAL A 12 19.52 28.43 0.12
CA VAL A 12 19.37 27.96 -1.27
C VAL A 12 20.29 26.78 -1.57
N LEU A 13 21.53 26.81 -1.09
CA LEU A 13 22.44 25.68 -1.23
C LEU A 13 21.92 24.43 -0.50
N LEU A 14 21.42 24.58 0.72
CA LEU A 14 20.83 23.47 1.48
C LEU A 14 19.61 22.88 0.76
N LEU A 15 18.73 23.72 0.21
CA LEU A 15 17.59 23.25 -0.59
C LEU A 15 18.07 22.46 -1.81
N ALA A 16 19.08 22.94 -2.54
CA ALA A 16 19.62 22.24 -3.69
C ALA A 16 20.21 20.88 -3.32
N LEU A 17 20.91 20.78 -2.17
CA LEU A 17 21.48 19.54 -1.66
C LEU A 17 20.42 18.49 -1.30
N VAL A 18 19.18 18.90 -1.03
CA VAL A 18 18.06 17.98 -0.80
C VAL A 18 17.30 17.68 -2.08
N PHE A 19 16.94 18.72 -2.84
CA PHE A 19 16.01 18.60 -3.96
C PHE A 19 16.66 17.92 -5.17
N VAL A 20 17.94 18.17 -5.44
CA VAL A 20 18.62 17.58 -6.60
C VAL A 20 18.76 16.05 -6.45
N PRO A 21 19.22 15.49 -5.32
CA PRO A 21 19.24 14.03 -5.14
C PRO A 21 17.85 13.39 -5.20
N VAL A 22 16.83 14.03 -4.61
CA VAL A 22 15.44 13.55 -4.67
C VAL A 22 14.96 13.52 -6.13
N ALA A 23 15.18 14.60 -6.88
CA ALA A 23 14.86 14.68 -8.30
C ALA A 23 15.55 13.60 -9.13
N MET A 24 16.84 13.36 -8.89
CA MET A 24 17.59 12.29 -9.55
C MET A 24 17.01 10.91 -9.26
N GLY A 25 16.63 10.64 -8.00
CA GLY A 25 15.96 9.39 -7.63
C GLY A 25 14.62 9.21 -8.35
N MET A 26 13.79 10.26 -8.36
CA MET A 26 12.50 10.28 -9.05
C MET A 26 12.64 10.04 -10.56
N VAL A 27 13.63 10.66 -11.21
CA VAL A 27 13.89 10.46 -12.64
C VAL A 27 14.44 9.05 -12.91
N ALA A 28 15.35 8.56 -12.07
CA ALA A 28 15.96 7.24 -12.26
C ALA A 28 14.99 6.07 -12.02
N CYS A 29 13.97 6.27 -11.19
CA CYS A 29 12.95 5.26 -10.85
C CYS A 29 11.58 5.57 -11.50
N GLY A 30 11.48 6.65 -12.29
CA GLY A 30 10.23 7.11 -12.87
C GLY A 30 9.76 6.20 -14.00
N MET A 31 8.54 5.69 -13.86
CA MET A 31 7.85 4.83 -14.81
C MET A 31 6.79 5.59 -15.60
N THR A 32 6.27 6.69 -15.04
CA THR A 32 5.24 7.50 -15.68
C THR A 32 5.77 8.86 -16.14
N TRP A 33 5.11 9.46 -17.14
CA TRP A 33 5.39 10.84 -17.55
C TRP A 33 5.20 11.83 -16.42
N THR A 34 4.24 11.58 -15.53
CA THR A 34 4.00 12.41 -14.34
C THR A 34 5.15 12.29 -13.34
N GLY A 35 5.61 11.08 -13.03
CA GLY A 35 6.74 10.85 -12.13
C GLY A 35 8.05 11.46 -12.64
N LEU A 36 8.36 11.23 -13.92
CA LEU A 36 9.52 11.83 -14.60
C LEU A 36 9.41 13.36 -14.62
N GLY A 37 8.24 13.89 -14.98
CA GLY A 37 7.96 15.31 -15.00
C GLY A 37 8.12 15.96 -13.62
N LEU A 38 7.59 15.35 -12.57
CA LEU A 38 7.74 15.85 -11.19
C LEU A 38 9.21 15.82 -10.76
N GLY A 39 9.96 14.77 -11.11
CA GLY A 39 11.40 14.70 -10.86
C GLY A 39 12.15 15.86 -11.53
N LEU A 40 11.88 16.12 -12.81
CA LEU A 40 12.45 17.27 -13.53
C LEU A 40 12.04 18.62 -12.91
N ALA A 41 10.78 18.77 -12.49
CA ALA A 41 10.28 19.98 -11.84
C ALA A 41 11.04 20.26 -10.54
N VAL A 42 11.15 19.24 -9.67
CA VAL A 42 11.88 19.33 -8.41
C VAL A 42 13.35 19.66 -8.65
N GLY A 43 13.97 19.04 -9.66
CA GLY A 43 15.35 19.32 -10.05
C GLY A 43 15.57 20.76 -10.51
N MET A 44 14.64 21.32 -11.29
CA MET A 44 14.68 22.71 -11.72
C MET A 44 14.44 23.69 -10.57
N VAL A 45 13.51 23.39 -9.66
CA VAL A 45 13.25 24.20 -8.46
C VAL A 45 14.44 24.18 -7.50
N GLY A 46 15.14 23.04 -7.38
CA GLY A 46 16.35 22.93 -6.55
C GLY A 46 17.57 23.63 -7.16
N SER A 47 17.83 23.43 -8.46
CA SER A 47 19.03 23.92 -9.14
C SER A 47 18.92 25.36 -9.66
N GLY A 48 17.72 25.83 -10.00
CA GLY A 48 17.48 27.16 -10.56
C GLY A 48 17.90 28.30 -9.61
N PRO A 49 17.42 28.32 -8.35
CA PRO A 49 17.85 29.30 -7.36
C PRO A 49 19.35 29.26 -7.08
N LEU A 50 19.96 28.06 -7.03
CA LEU A 50 21.40 27.92 -6.85
C LEU A 50 22.18 28.56 -8.01
N LEU A 51 21.76 28.29 -9.25
CA LEU A 51 22.37 28.88 -10.45
C LEU A 51 22.18 30.41 -10.50
N TRP A 52 21.04 30.90 -10.04
CA TRP A 52 20.82 32.34 -9.87
C TRP A 52 21.82 32.91 -8.87
N CYS A 53 21.94 32.35 -7.66
CA CYS A 53 22.89 32.84 -6.66
C CYS A 53 24.35 32.81 -7.15
N ILE A 54 24.76 31.77 -7.89
CA ILE A 54 26.10 31.70 -8.51
C ILE A 54 26.27 32.79 -9.56
N GLY A 55 25.25 33.03 -10.40
CA GLY A 55 25.27 34.06 -11.41
C GLY A 55 25.40 35.46 -10.81
N ASP A 56 24.71 35.71 -9.70
CA ASP A 56 24.79 36.97 -8.94
C ASP A 56 26.21 37.22 -8.41
N GLU A 57 26.83 36.22 -7.76
CA GLU A 57 28.23 36.31 -7.27
C GLU A 57 29.25 36.51 -8.39
N ARG A 58 28.98 35.95 -9.58
CA ARG A 58 29.86 36.06 -10.75
C ARG A 58 29.55 37.27 -11.64
N CYS A 59 28.59 38.12 -11.26
CA CYS A 59 28.08 39.22 -12.08
C CYS A 59 27.67 38.77 -13.50
N SER A 60 27.13 37.56 -13.64
CA SER A 60 26.75 36.94 -14.90
C SER A 60 25.25 37.03 -15.15
N THR A 61 24.84 38.02 -15.93
CA THR A 61 23.43 38.22 -16.32
C THR A 61 22.80 36.99 -16.97
N ARG A 62 23.58 36.24 -17.78
CA ARG A 62 23.11 35.01 -18.42
C ARG A 62 22.77 33.92 -17.41
N GLN A 63 23.61 33.70 -16.40
CA GLN A 63 23.37 32.68 -15.37
C GLN A 63 22.19 33.06 -14.47
N VAL A 64 22.05 34.34 -14.15
CA VAL A 64 20.88 34.87 -13.40
C VAL A 64 19.58 34.59 -14.15
N TRP A 65 19.51 34.92 -15.45
CA TRP A 65 18.31 34.66 -16.25
C TRP A 65 18.02 33.17 -16.43
N LEU A 66 19.06 32.34 -16.63
CA LEU A 66 18.89 30.90 -16.72
C LEU A 66 18.34 30.32 -15.40
N GLY A 67 18.87 30.72 -14.25
CA GLY A 67 18.39 30.28 -12.94
C GLY A 67 16.94 30.66 -12.67
N LYS A 68 16.56 31.91 -12.99
CA LYS A 68 15.16 32.38 -12.92
C LYS A 68 14.24 31.60 -13.86
N GLY A 69 14.70 31.34 -15.09
CA GLY A 69 13.96 30.57 -16.09
C GLY A 69 13.70 29.14 -15.63
N LEU A 70 14.72 28.46 -15.09
CA LEU A 70 14.58 27.12 -14.53
C LEU A 70 13.59 27.09 -13.36
N LEU A 71 13.70 28.03 -12.41
CA LEU A 71 12.76 28.12 -11.31
C LEU A 71 11.32 28.33 -11.81
N GLY A 72 11.10 29.28 -12.72
CA GLY A 72 9.78 29.57 -13.27
C GLY A 72 9.18 28.38 -14.02
N LEU A 73 9.96 27.73 -14.88
CA LEU A 73 9.54 26.54 -15.62
C LEU A 73 9.25 25.36 -14.69
N GLY A 74 10.11 25.12 -13.69
CA GLY A 74 9.93 24.07 -12.70
C GLY A 74 8.66 24.24 -11.88
N LEU A 75 8.37 25.47 -11.44
CA LEU A 75 7.13 25.80 -10.73
C LEU A 75 5.90 25.62 -11.61
N ALA A 76 5.93 26.11 -12.86
CA ALA A 76 4.79 25.98 -13.79
C ALA A 76 4.50 24.52 -14.14
N MET A 77 5.54 23.74 -14.46
CA MET A 77 5.42 22.32 -14.76
C MET A 77 4.96 21.53 -13.54
N GLY A 78 5.54 21.78 -12.37
CA GLY A 78 5.14 21.17 -11.11
C GLY A 78 3.67 21.45 -10.78
N ALA A 79 3.22 22.71 -10.90
CA ALA A 79 1.83 23.08 -10.70
C ALA A 79 0.89 22.34 -11.67
N GLY A 80 1.24 22.28 -12.96
CA GLY A 80 0.44 21.57 -13.96
C GLY A 80 0.30 20.07 -13.69
N LEU A 81 1.35 19.42 -13.19
CA LEU A 81 1.34 18.00 -12.83
C LEU A 81 0.60 17.73 -11.52
N VAL A 82 0.79 18.57 -10.50
CA VAL A 82 0.06 18.49 -9.22
C VAL A 82 -1.45 18.59 -9.44
N MET A 83 -1.90 19.41 -10.40
CA MET A 83 -3.32 19.54 -10.72
C MET A 83 -3.93 18.29 -11.39
N GLN A 84 -3.10 17.39 -11.92
CA GLN A 84 -3.53 16.10 -12.47
C GLN A 84 -3.66 15.01 -11.40
N ALA A 85 -3.25 15.28 -10.15
CA ALA A 85 -3.38 14.32 -9.07
C ALA A 85 -4.85 13.87 -8.93
N PRO A 86 -5.10 12.56 -8.76
CA PRO A 86 -6.44 12.01 -8.63
C PRO A 86 -7.15 12.63 -7.44
N ASP A 87 -8.42 13.00 -7.64
CA ASP A 87 -9.22 13.64 -6.61
C ASP A 87 -9.72 12.67 -5.55
N GLY A 88 -9.46 11.35 -5.69
CA GLY A 88 -9.82 10.30 -4.74
C GLY A 88 -11.26 9.84 -4.85
N HIS A 89 -12.11 10.57 -5.58
CA HIS A 89 -13.55 10.44 -5.48
C HIS A 89 -14.10 9.57 -6.62
N THR A 90 -14.90 8.57 -6.27
CA THR A 90 -15.67 7.79 -7.23
C THR A 90 -17.17 7.99 -6.95
N PRO A 91 -18.04 7.95 -7.99
CA PRO A 91 -19.48 7.97 -7.76
C PRO A 91 -19.89 6.82 -6.84
N GLU A 92 -20.92 6.98 -6.02
CA GLU A 92 -21.37 5.91 -5.12
C GLU A 92 -21.71 4.60 -5.88
N SER A 93 -22.15 4.68 -7.14
CA SER A 93 -22.41 3.50 -7.99
C SER A 93 -21.15 2.77 -8.50
N ALA A 94 -19.95 3.35 -8.36
CA ALA A 94 -18.70 2.74 -8.80
C ALA A 94 -18.43 1.42 -8.04
N ARG A 95 -17.61 0.54 -8.61
CA ARG A 95 -17.20 -0.71 -7.94
C ARG A 95 -16.07 -0.44 -6.95
N MET A 96 -15.11 0.39 -7.33
CA MET A 96 -13.95 0.71 -6.51
C MET A 96 -14.08 2.04 -5.78
N HIS A 97 -13.71 2.07 -4.50
CA HIS A 97 -13.76 3.25 -3.64
C HIS A 97 -12.51 3.37 -2.75
N SER A 98 -12.05 4.60 -2.55
CA SER A 98 -11.17 5.01 -1.45
C SER A 98 -12.03 5.70 -0.39
N ARG A 99 -12.06 5.17 0.83
CA ARG A 99 -12.97 5.60 1.91
C ARG A 99 -12.23 5.78 3.22
N TYR A 100 -12.88 6.45 4.16
CA TYR A 100 -12.40 6.69 5.51
C TYR A 100 -13.47 6.25 6.50
N ALA A 101 -13.07 5.46 7.50
CA ALA A 101 -14.01 4.74 8.37
C ALA A 101 -14.86 5.64 9.30
N ASP A 102 -14.54 6.92 9.41
CA ASP A 102 -15.36 7.91 10.11
C ASP A 102 -16.46 8.53 9.20
N GLY A 103 -16.52 8.13 7.93
CA GLY A 103 -17.42 8.66 6.90
C GLY A 103 -17.02 10.03 6.37
N GLY A 104 -15.89 10.58 6.83
CA GLY A 104 -15.36 11.87 6.40
C GLY A 104 -14.58 11.79 5.09
N TRP A 105 -14.34 12.96 4.50
CA TRP A 105 -13.48 13.10 3.33
C TRP A 105 -12.10 13.61 3.75
N HIS A 106 -11.09 12.73 3.76
CA HIS A 106 -9.72 13.05 4.21
C HIS A 106 -8.66 12.86 3.12
N HIS A 107 -9.06 12.78 1.85
CA HIS A 107 -8.13 12.55 0.75
C HIS A 107 -7.18 13.73 0.55
N ALA A 108 -5.90 13.51 0.85
CA ALA A 108 -4.84 14.49 0.66
C ALA A 108 -4.40 14.53 -0.81
N ARG A 109 -5.25 15.07 -1.70
CA ARG A 109 -5.02 15.15 -3.16
C ARG A 109 -3.64 15.69 -3.54
N TYR A 110 -3.21 16.75 -2.87
CA TYR A 110 -1.92 17.41 -3.16
C TYR A 110 -0.77 16.95 -2.26
N GLY A 111 -1.00 15.92 -1.42
CA GLY A 111 0.06 15.27 -0.66
C GLY A 111 0.97 14.46 -1.58
N LEU A 112 2.22 14.24 -1.15
CA LEU A 112 3.22 13.49 -1.93
C LEU A 112 2.70 12.15 -2.44
N GLY A 113 2.00 11.40 -1.57
CA GLY A 113 1.44 10.09 -1.91
C GLY A 113 0.41 10.11 -3.04
N ASN A 114 -0.25 11.24 -3.30
CA ASN A 114 -1.25 11.34 -4.38
C ASN A 114 -0.76 12.14 -5.59
N VAL A 115 0.21 13.04 -5.41
CA VAL A 115 0.83 13.78 -6.52
C VAL A 115 1.74 12.88 -7.34
N LEU A 116 2.58 12.07 -6.69
CA LEU A 116 3.42 11.10 -7.37
C LEU A 116 2.60 9.82 -7.64
N PRO A 117 2.51 9.32 -8.88
CA PRO A 117 1.76 8.09 -9.12
C PRO A 117 2.30 6.91 -8.30
N GLU A 118 1.40 6.04 -7.84
CA GLU A 118 1.73 4.94 -6.91
C GLU A 118 2.80 4.00 -7.47
N ILE A 119 2.82 3.75 -8.78
CA ILE A 119 3.85 2.91 -9.42
C ILE A 119 5.25 3.55 -9.33
N ASP A 120 5.36 4.87 -9.48
CA ASP A 120 6.65 5.58 -9.32
C ASP A 120 7.12 5.50 -7.86
N GLN A 121 6.20 5.62 -6.89
CA GLN A 121 6.49 5.44 -5.46
C GLN A 121 6.97 4.01 -5.14
N ILE A 122 6.37 3.00 -5.77
CA ILE A 122 6.75 1.60 -5.60
C ILE A 122 8.17 1.35 -6.12
N HIS A 123 8.54 1.89 -7.30
CA HIS A 123 9.90 1.75 -7.83
C HIS A 123 10.94 2.49 -6.98
N LEU A 124 10.60 3.66 -6.45
CA LEU A 124 11.42 4.33 -5.44
C LEU A 124 11.56 3.47 -4.18
N GLY A 125 10.47 2.84 -3.74
CA GLY A 125 10.46 1.87 -2.64
C GLY A 125 11.39 0.69 -2.89
N TYR A 126 11.41 0.12 -4.10
CA TYR A 126 12.35 -0.93 -4.46
C TYR A 126 13.80 -0.46 -4.46
N ALA A 127 14.06 0.77 -4.94
CA ALA A 127 15.41 1.34 -4.87
C ALA A 127 15.87 1.56 -3.43
N ALA A 128 14.97 2.05 -2.55
CA ALA A 128 15.25 2.20 -1.13
C ALA A 128 15.48 0.83 -0.46
N ALA A 129 14.63 -0.16 -0.72
CA ALA A 129 14.75 -1.52 -0.21
C ALA A 129 16.10 -2.13 -0.60
N MET A 130 16.54 -1.99 -1.85
CA MET A 130 17.87 -2.47 -2.29
C MET A 130 19.04 -1.87 -1.49
N ALA A 131 18.86 -0.69 -0.88
CA ALA A 131 19.89 -0.01 -0.11
C ALA A 131 19.89 -0.39 1.38
N ILE A 132 18.74 -0.82 1.92
CA ILE A 132 18.56 -1.03 3.37
C ILE A 132 18.21 -2.46 3.76
N ASP A 133 17.70 -3.26 2.83
CA ASP A 133 17.26 -4.63 3.05
C ASP A 133 18.30 -5.61 2.45
N PRO A 134 19.08 -6.32 3.28
CA PRO A 134 20.13 -7.22 2.81
C PRO A 134 19.57 -8.46 2.09
N LEU A 135 18.29 -8.78 2.25
CA LEU A 135 17.65 -9.93 1.59
C LEU A 135 17.11 -9.54 0.21
N PHE A 136 16.85 -8.26 -0.05
CA PHE A 136 16.25 -7.83 -1.32
C PHE A 136 17.28 -7.79 -2.45
N THR A 137 17.25 -8.80 -3.31
CA THR A 137 18.22 -8.96 -4.40
C THR A 137 17.86 -8.15 -5.65
N ARG A 138 18.85 -7.90 -6.52
CA ARG A 138 18.62 -7.27 -7.83
C ARG A 138 17.69 -8.09 -8.73
N ALA A 139 17.74 -9.42 -8.61
CA ALA A 139 16.88 -10.32 -9.38
C ALA A 139 15.42 -10.17 -8.94
N GLN A 140 15.17 -10.22 -7.62
CA GLN A 140 13.85 -9.97 -7.04
C GLN A 140 13.33 -8.58 -7.41
N LYS A 141 14.16 -7.53 -7.32
CA LYS A 141 13.76 -6.18 -7.75
C LYS A 141 13.30 -6.16 -9.22
N ARG A 142 14.09 -6.72 -10.13
CA ARG A 142 13.78 -6.70 -11.57
C ARG A 142 12.47 -7.42 -11.87
N GLU A 143 12.27 -8.57 -11.23
CA GLU A 143 11.08 -9.37 -11.44
C GLU A 143 9.83 -8.73 -10.82
N LEU A 144 9.94 -8.28 -9.57
CA LEU A 144 8.84 -7.62 -8.88
C LEU A 144 8.43 -6.33 -9.60
N ALA A 145 9.40 -5.57 -10.12
CA ALA A 145 9.14 -4.42 -11.00
C ALA A 145 8.31 -4.82 -12.22
N ALA A 146 8.72 -5.82 -12.99
CA ALA A 146 8.01 -6.26 -14.20
C ALA A 146 6.57 -6.72 -13.92
N LEU A 147 6.37 -7.44 -12.79
CA LEU A 147 5.04 -7.88 -12.36
C LEU A 147 4.17 -6.69 -11.97
N THR A 148 4.68 -5.78 -11.13
CA THR A 148 3.91 -4.60 -10.75
C THR A 148 3.65 -3.67 -11.93
N ASP A 149 4.59 -3.50 -12.85
CA ASP A 149 4.39 -2.66 -14.05
C ASP A 149 3.22 -3.16 -14.89
N THR A 150 3.12 -4.49 -15.05
CA THR A 150 2.02 -5.12 -15.77
C THR A 150 0.68 -4.85 -15.08
N ILE A 151 0.62 -5.04 -13.76
CA ILE A 151 -0.60 -4.79 -12.97
C ILE A 151 -1.00 -3.30 -13.03
N TYR A 152 -0.05 -2.38 -12.86
CA TYR A 152 -0.36 -0.95 -12.87
C TYR A 152 -0.72 -0.42 -14.26
N ALA A 153 -0.21 -1.04 -15.34
CA ALA A 153 -0.67 -0.78 -16.69
C ALA A 153 -2.15 -1.13 -16.85
N GLU A 154 -2.63 -2.22 -16.24
CA GLU A 154 -4.06 -2.57 -16.22
C GLU A 154 -4.88 -1.60 -15.35
N ILE A 155 -4.43 -1.33 -14.12
CA ILE A 155 -5.07 -0.39 -13.19
C ILE A 155 -5.25 0.99 -13.83
N SER A 156 -4.25 1.48 -14.57
CA SER A 156 -4.30 2.78 -15.23
C SER A 156 -5.38 2.91 -16.31
N ARG A 157 -5.88 1.78 -16.83
CA ARG A 157 -6.95 1.74 -17.84
C ARG A 157 -8.34 1.67 -17.20
N ASP A 158 -8.43 1.38 -15.91
CA ASP A 158 -9.68 1.37 -15.16
C ASP A 158 -9.88 2.72 -14.46
N ALA A 159 -10.90 3.47 -14.90
CA ALA A 159 -11.15 4.83 -14.42
C ALA A 159 -11.45 4.90 -12.91
N GLU A 160 -12.12 3.89 -12.34
CA GLU A 160 -12.47 3.90 -10.93
C GLU A 160 -11.23 3.67 -10.05
N PHE A 161 -10.36 2.75 -10.45
CA PHE A 161 -9.09 2.53 -9.78
C PHE A 161 -8.09 3.68 -9.96
N ALA A 162 -8.09 4.32 -11.13
CA ALA A 162 -7.27 5.50 -11.39
C ALA A 162 -7.69 6.69 -10.49
N ALA A 163 -9.00 6.89 -10.28
CA ALA A 163 -9.54 7.99 -9.48
C ALA A 163 -9.25 7.86 -7.98
N CYS A 164 -9.12 6.64 -7.43
CA CYS A 164 -8.98 6.39 -5.99
C CYS A 164 -7.65 6.85 -5.35
N GLY A 165 -6.71 7.42 -6.11
CA GLY A 165 -5.42 7.87 -5.56
C GLY A 165 -4.54 6.74 -5.03
N SER A 166 -3.77 7.01 -3.98
CA SER A 166 -2.83 6.08 -3.37
C SER A 166 -2.94 6.11 -1.85
N ALA A 167 -2.81 4.93 -1.23
CA ALA A 167 -2.77 4.79 0.22
C ALA A 167 -1.36 4.95 0.80
N LEU A 168 -0.32 5.08 -0.03
CA LEU A 168 1.08 5.12 0.41
C LEU A 168 1.43 6.39 1.20
N GLY A 169 0.59 7.42 1.15
CA GLY A 169 0.73 8.61 2.00
C GLY A 169 0.90 8.27 3.48
N ALA A 170 0.17 7.28 3.99
CA ALA A 170 0.24 6.85 5.38
C ALA A 170 1.62 6.29 5.80
N ILE A 171 2.41 5.80 4.85
CA ILE A 171 3.79 5.38 5.10
C ILE A 171 4.65 6.60 5.44
N TYR A 172 4.55 7.65 4.63
CA TYR A 172 5.31 8.88 4.83
C TYR A 172 4.98 9.51 6.17
N ASP A 173 3.71 9.51 6.56
CA ASP A 173 3.30 9.98 7.87
C ASP A 173 3.92 9.14 9.00
N GLU A 174 3.89 7.80 8.89
CA GLU A 174 4.48 6.94 9.91
C GLU A 174 6.00 7.11 10.04
N VAL A 175 6.75 7.15 8.93
CA VAL A 175 8.21 7.30 8.97
C VAL A 175 8.66 8.69 9.42
N THR A 176 7.80 9.70 9.28
CA THR A 176 8.04 11.06 9.78
C THR A 176 7.44 11.31 11.16
N PHE A 177 6.94 10.25 11.84
CA PHE A 177 6.33 10.30 13.16
C PHE A 177 5.04 11.15 13.25
N ALA A 178 4.37 11.38 12.13
CA ALA A 178 3.04 11.97 12.07
C ALA A 178 1.93 10.92 12.34
N GLU A 179 0.70 11.39 12.50
CA GLU A 179 -0.46 10.50 12.65
C GLU A 179 -0.74 9.79 11.32
N PHE A 180 -0.67 8.46 11.34
CA PHE A 180 -0.87 7.60 10.15
C PHE A 180 -2.19 6.80 10.20
N ARG A 181 -2.91 6.84 11.33
CA ARG A 181 -4.18 6.11 11.52
C ARG A 181 -5.36 6.96 11.05
N HIS A 182 -5.38 7.26 9.75
CA HIS A 182 -6.44 8.08 9.16
C HIS A 182 -7.78 7.35 9.02
N GLY A 183 -7.80 6.03 9.27
CA GLY A 183 -8.98 5.20 9.03
C GLY A 183 -9.27 4.94 7.55
N HIS A 184 -8.29 5.20 6.66
CA HIS A 184 -8.41 4.93 5.23
C HIS A 184 -8.57 3.43 4.95
N TYR A 185 -9.41 3.09 3.98
CA TYR A 185 -9.50 1.74 3.42
C TYR A 185 -9.96 1.77 1.97
N PHE A 186 -9.52 0.79 1.20
CA PHE A 186 -10.10 0.54 -0.12
C PHE A 186 -11.30 -0.39 0.00
N HIS A 187 -12.35 -0.13 -0.78
CA HIS A 187 -13.57 -0.94 -0.81
C HIS A 187 -13.95 -1.27 -2.25
N TYR A 188 -13.94 -2.55 -2.59
CA TYR A 188 -14.38 -3.03 -3.90
C TYR A 188 -15.69 -3.80 -3.78
N ILE A 189 -16.73 -3.28 -4.42
CA ILE A 189 -18.08 -3.83 -4.44
C ILE A 189 -18.32 -4.42 -5.83
N PRO A 190 -18.40 -5.76 -5.98
CA PRO A 190 -18.60 -6.38 -7.28
C PRO A 190 -19.90 -5.90 -7.97
N PRO A 191 -19.90 -5.66 -9.29
CA PRO A 191 -21.03 -5.04 -9.99
C PRO A 191 -22.30 -5.90 -10.00
N GLN A 192 -22.15 -7.22 -9.84
CA GLN A 192 -23.25 -8.17 -9.88
C GLN A 192 -24.03 -8.28 -8.55
N ILE A 193 -23.56 -7.69 -7.45
CA ILE A 193 -24.23 -7.82 -6.15
C ILE A 193 -25.25 -6.71 -5.91
N ASP A 194 -26.38 -7.09 -5.33
CA ASP A 194 -27.37 -6.17 -4.80
C ASP A 194 -26.87 -5.63 -3.46
N ARG A 195 -26.43 -4.37 -3.43
CA ARG A 195 -25.83 -3.73 -2.25
C ARG A 195 -26.76 -3.65 -1.04
N THR A 196 -28.06 -3.85 -1.23
CA THR A 196 -29.04 -3.86 -0.13
C THR A 196 -29.18 -5.22 0.54
N LYS A 197 -28.67 -6.28 -0.09
CA LYS A 197 -28.72 -7.65 0.42
C LYS A 197 -27.38 -8.04 1.04
N PRO A 198 -27.38 -8.72 2.20
CA PRO A 198 -26.15 -9.20 2.83
C PRO A 198 -25.31 -10.07 1.88
N ALA A 199 -24.09 -9.61 1.58
CA ALA A 199 -23.11 -10.32 0.77
C ALA A 199 -21.90 -10.73 1.63
N PRO A 200 -21.20 -11.83 1.29
CA PRO A 200 -19.96 -12.19 1.97
C PRO A 200 -18.91 -11.09 1.80
N ALA A 201 -17.94 -11.02 2.71
CA ALA A 201 -16.87 -10.02 2.64
C ALA A 201 -15.49 -10.66 2.81
N LEU A 202 -14.51 -10.23 2.02
CA LEU A 202 -13.10 -10.53 2.20
C LEU A 202 -12.38 -9.28 2.74
N VAL A 203 -11.90 -9.36 3.97
CA VAL A 203 -11.10 -8.30 4.59
C VAL A 203 -9.63 -8.63 4.39
N PHE A 204 -8.88 -7.75 3.72
CA PHE A 204 -7.47 -7.94 3.40
C PHE A 204 -6.56 -6.98 4.17
N LEU A 205 -5.59 -7.52 4.89
CA LEU A 205 -4.58 -6.79 5.65
C LEU A 205 -3.23 -6.87 4.93
N HIS A 206 -2.76 -5.72 4.45
CA HIS A 206 -1.52 -5.61 3.70
C HIS A 206 -0.26 -5.92 4.54
N GLY A 207 0.81 -6.32 3.87
CA GLY A 207 2.11 -6.56 4.48
C GLY A 207 2.92 -5.29 4.73
N SER A 208 4.21 -5.46 5.04
CA SER A 208 5.14 -4.35 5.19
C SER A 208 5.27 -3.57 3.89
N GLY A 209 5.30 -2.25 3.95
CA GLY A 209 5.48 -1.39 2.79
C GLY A 209 4.19 -0.79 2.25
N GLY A 210 3.03 -1.08 2.85
CA GLY A 210 1.78 -0.34 2.64
C GLY A 210 0.71 -1.05 1.81
N ASN A 211 -0.44 -0.40 1.70
CA ASN A 211 -1.64 -0.91 1.04
C ASN A 211 -1.65 -0.56 -0.46
N PHE A 212 -1.01 -1.37 -1.30
CA PHE A 212 -0.92 -1.12 -2.74
C PHE A 212 -2.26 -1.33 -3.43
N LYS A 213 -2.61 -0.51 -4.43
CA LYS A 213 -3.81 -0.79 -5.25
C LYS A 213 -3.73 -2.12 -5.98
N ALA A 214 -2.52 -2.59 -6.29
CA ALA A 214 -2.29 -3.91 -6.86
C ALA A 214 -2.94 -5.04 -6.04
N TYR A 215 -2.97 -4.95 -4.71
CA TYR A 215 -3.59 -5.97 -3.88
C TYR A 215 -5.09 -6.05 -4.11
N ILE A 216 -5.79 -4.91 -3.99
CA ILE A 216 -7.24 -4.88 -4.17
C ILE A 216 -7.64 -5.08 -5.64
N TRP A 217 -6.80 -4.69 -6.62
CA TRP A 217 -7.01 -5.02 -8.04
C TRP A 217 -7.05 -6.53 -8.29
N LEU A 218 -6.10 -7.27 -7.72
CA LEU A 218 -6.03 -8.73 -7.86
C LEU A 218 -7.20 -9.40 -7.11
N LEU A 219 -7.48 -8.97 -5.88
CA LEU A 219 -8.60 -9.50 -5.08
C LEU A 219 -9.97 -9.14 -5.65
N SER A 220 -10.08 -8.06 -6.46
CA SER A 220 -11.30 -7.73 -7.19
C SER A 220 -11.73 -8.86 -8.13
N LYS A 221 -10.79 -9.63 -8.66
CA LYS A 221 -11.10 -10.76 -9.55
C LYS A 221 -11.77 -11.91 -8.78
N VAL A 222 -11.38 -12.11 -7.51
CA VAL A 222 -12.06 -13.04 -6.61
C VAL A 222 -13.46 -12.52 -6.30
N ALA A 223 -13.58 -11.23 -5.95
CA ALA A 223 -14.87 -10.58 -5.67
C ALA A 223 -15.86 -10.72 -6.83
N ASP A 224 -15.41 -10.51 -8.06
CA ASP A 224 -16.21 -10.62 -9.27
C ASP A 224 -16.72 -12.05 -9.51
N GLN A 225 -16.01 -13.07 -9.01
CA GLN A 225 -16.38 -14.48 -9.20
C GLN A 225 -17.25 -15.02 -8.05
N THR A 226 -17.01 -14.59 -6.81
CA THR A 226 -17.69 -15.11 -5.62
C THR A 226 -18.86 -14.25 -5.17
N GLY A 227 -18.95 -13.00 -5.65
CA GLY A 227 -19.89 -12.02 -5.13
C GLY A 227 -19.55 -11.54 -3.71
N CYS A 228 -18.31 -11.72 -3.25
CA CYS A 228 -17.86 -11.13 -1.99
C CYS A 228 -17.38 -9.68 -2.20
N THR A 229 -17.70 -8.78 -1.27
CA THR A 229 -17.10 -7.44 -1.25
C THR A 229 -15.69 -7.51 -0.67
N VAL A 230 -14.74 -6.70 -1.16
CA VAL A 230 -13.36 -6.66 -0.64
C VAL A 230 -13.13 -5.38 0.13
N ILE A 231 -12.64 -5.50 1.36
CA ILE A 231 -12.35 -4.39 2.27
C ILE A 231 -10.87 -4.47 2.61
N ALA A 232 -10.07 -3.47 2.23
CA ALA A 232 -8.63 -3.44 2.47
C ALA A 232 -8.24 -2.21 3.30
N PRO A 233 -8.25 -2.31 4.65
CA PRO A 233 -7.85 -1.21 5.53
C PRO A 233 -6.37 -0.86 5.36
N THR A 234 -6.06 0.43 5.41
CA THR A 234 -4.68 0.95 5.41
C THR A 234 -4.21 1.20 6.83
N PHE A 235 -3.00 0.73 7.15
CA PHE A 235 -2.40 0.95 8.46
C PHE A 235 -0.90 1.24 8.34
N GLY A 236 -0.58 2.44 7.87
CA GLY A 236 0.80 2.93 7.71
C GLY A 236 1.67 1.97 6.89
N LEU A 237 2.86 1.66 7.42
CA LEU A 237 3.82 0.68 6.91
C LEU A 237 3.34 -0.77 7.02
N GLY A 238 2.21 -1.06 7.67
CA GLY A 238 1.74 -2.42 7.96
C GLY A 238 2.29 -2.97 9.28
N ASN A 239 2.66 -2.11 10.22
CA ASN A 239 3.08 -2.49 11.58
C ASN A 239 1.85 -2.77 12.46
N TRP A 240 1.07 -3.80 12.10
CA TRP A 240 -0.22 -4.11 12.70
C TRP A 240 -0.17 -4.43 14.20
N GLU A 241 1.01 -4.69 14.78
CA GLU A 241 1.18 -4.81 16.23
C GLU A 241 1.00 -3.49 17.01
N LYS A 242 1.02 -2.34 16.31
CA LYS A 242 0.85 -1.02 16.92
C LYS A 242 -0.60 -0.78 17.36
N ARG A 243 -0.75 0.10 18.36
CA ARG A 243 -2.06 0.52 18.88
C ARG A 243 -2.93 1.10 17.75
N GLY A 244 -4.21 0.72 17.75
CA GLY A 244 -5.21 1.19 16.79
C GLY A 244 -5.48 0.24 15.63
N ALA A 245 -4.67 -0.82 15.45
CA ALA A 245 -4.87 -1.80 14.37
C ALA A 245 -6.25 -2.46 14.40
N TYR A 246 -6.69 -2.94 15.57
CA TYR A 246 -8.02 -3.52 15.76
C TYR A 246 -9.14 -2.53 15.42
N ASP A 247 -9.01 -1.27 15.86
CA ASP A 247 -9.99 -0.22 15.58
C ASP A 247 -10.04 0.09 14.09
N ALA A 248 -8.88 0.17 13.41
CA ALA A 248 -8.82 0.38 11.96
C ALA A 248 -9.55 -0.72 11.18
N ILE A 249 -9.33 -1.99 11.54
CA ILE A 249 -9.96 -3.14 10.90
C ILE A 249 -11.48 -3.12 11.12
N THR A 250 -11.92 -2.99 12.37
CA THR A 250 -13.34 -3.08 12.71
C THR A 250 -14.13 -1.84 12.31
N ALA A 251 -13.51 -0.66 12.28
CA ALA A 251 -14.13 0.56 11.76
C ALA A 251 -14.32 0.48 10.25
N ALA A 252 -13.32 0.00 9.49
CA ALA A 252 -13.45 -0.18 8.04
C ALA A 252 -14.56 -1.17 7.67
N ILE A 253 -14.68 -2.31 8.38
CA ILE A 253 -15.77 -3.28 8.16
C ILE A 253 -17.14 -2.63 8.42
N ARG A 254 -17.27 -1.90 9.54
CA ARG A 254 -18.51 -1.23 9.92
C ARG A 254 -18.92 -0.16 8.91
N ASP A 255 -17.97 0.63 8.44
CA ASP A 255 -18.21 1.69 7.46
C ASP A 255 -18.54 1.12 6.08
N ALA A 256 -17.80 0.10 5.62
CA ALA A 256 -18.11 -0.64 4.40
C ALA A 256 -19.54 -1.19 4.38
N GLY A 257 -20.02 -1.70 5.53
CA GLY A 257 -21.39 -2.19 5.72
C GLY A 257 -22.50 -1.16 5.48
N LYS A 258 -22.19 0.13 5.48
CA LYS A 258 -23.14 1.22 5.14
C LYS A 258 -23.32 1.38 3.62
N HIS A 259 -22.33 0.95 2.83
CA HIS A 259 -22.29 1.13 1.37
C HIS A 259 -22.64 -0.15 0.60
N ALA A 260 -22.41 -1.31 1.21
CA ALA A 260 -22.92 -2.60 0.76
C ALA A 260 -23.23 -3.44 2.00
N ALA A 261 -24.43 -4.00 2.10
CA ALA A 261 -24.82 -4.83 3.22
C ALA A 261 -23.90 -6.06 3.33
N ILE A 262 -23.28 -6.24 4.49
CA ILE A 262 -22.34 -7.33 4.76
C ILE A 262 -23.05 -8.42 5.55
N ASP A 263 -22.91 -9.65 5.10
CA ASP A 263 -23.24 -10.83 5.89
C ASP A 263 -22.18 -11.05 6.97
N LEU A 264 -22.53 -10.72 8.22
CA LEU A 264 -21.61 -10.78 9.35
C LEU A 264 -21.16 -12.21 9.71
N GLU A 265 -21.84 -13.23 9.20
CA GLU A 265 -21.46 -14.63 9.40
C GLU A 265 -20.51 -15.14 8.31
N ARG A 266 -20.33 -14.38 7.22
CA ARG A 266 -19.48 -14.73 6.06
C ARG A 266 -18.41 -13.66 5.77
N ILE A 267 -17.72 -13.23 6.83
CA ILE A 267 -16.54 -12.36 6.71
C ILE A 267 -15.27 -13.20 6.78
N HIS A 268 -14.47 -13.22 5.71
CA HIS A 268 -13.18 -13.89 5.63
C HIS A 268 -12.07 -12.89 5.89
N LEU A 269 -11.09 -13.24 6.73
CA LEU A 269 -9.97 -12.35 7.04
C LEU A 269 -8.67 -12.89 6.47
N MET A 270 -8.05 -12.10 5.60
CA MET A 270 -6.79 -12.42 4.93
C MET A 270 -5.68 -11.48 5.38
N GLY A 271 -4.51 -12.02 5.73
CA GLY A 271 -3.32 -11.24 6.05
C GLY A 271 -2.12 -11.68 5.22
N LEU A 272 -1.45 -10.73 4.57
CA LEU A 272 -0.18 -10.94 3.87
C LEU A 272 0.99 -10.51 4.75
N SER A 273 2.00 -11.37 4.95
CA SER A 273 3.22 -11.01 5.68
C SER A 273 2.91 -10.42 7.08
N ASN A 274 3.35 -9.20 7.38
CA ASN A 274 2.98 -8.49 8.62
C ASN A 274 1.47 -8.35 8.84
N GLY A 275 0.64 -8.40 7.79
CA GLY A 275 -0.82 -8.47 7.88
C GLY A 275 -1.31 -9.64 8.74
N GLY A 276 -0.54 -10.73 8.82
CA GLY A 276 -0.79 -11.85 9.75
C GLY A 276 -0.86 -11.43 11.22
N LYS A 277 -0.08 -10.42 11.63
CA LYS A 277 -0.13 -9.87 12.99
C LYS A 277 -1.47 -9.20 13.25
N GLY A 278 -2.00 -8.52 12.23
CA GLY A 278 -3.34 -7.95 12.24
C GLY A 278 -4.43 -9.03 12.34
N VAL A 279 -4.25 -10.16 11.64
CA VAL A 279 -5.15 -11.33 11.75
C VAL A 279 -5.22 -11.85 13.19
N CYS A 280 -4.06 -12.01 13.85
CA CYS A 280 -4.03 -12.45 15.25
C CYS A 280 -4.75 -11.48 16.21
N LEU A 281 -4.75 -10.17 15.89
CA LEU A 281 -5.34 -9.11 16.73
C LEU A 281 -6.83 -8.87 16.47
N ALA A 282 -7.29 -9.01 15.22
CA ALA A 282 -8.67 -8.72 14.81
C ALA A 282 -9.70 -9.59 15.55
N GLU A 283 -9.25 -10.71 16.11
CA GLU A 283 -10.08 -11.67 16.82
C GLU A 283 -10.20 -11.29 18.31
N SER A 284 -11.25 -10.53 18.62
CA SER A 284 -11.63 -10.17 19.99
C SER A 284 -13.07 -10.56 20.27
N ALA A 285 -13.40 -10.85 21.54
CA ALA A 285 -14.75 -11.20 21.96
C ALA A 285 -15.81 -10.10 21.71
N ARG A 286 -15.39 -8.88 21.34
CA ARG A 286 -16.26 -7.73 21.05
C ARG A 286 -16.29 -7.34 19.57
N GLY A 287 -15.60 -8.08 18.69
CA GLY A 287 -15.48 -7.78 17.25
C GLY A 287 -16.35 -8.64 16.34
N PRO A 288 -16.29 -8.40 15.02
CA PRO A 288 -16.87 -9.30 14.03
C PRO A 288 -16.27 -10.70 14.20
N ARG A 289 -17.12 -11.73 14.09
CA ARG A 289 -16.67 -13.12 14.07
C ARG A 289 -16.36 -13.48 12.62
N PHE A 290 -15.10 -13.71 12.32
CA PHE A 290 -14.71 -14.10 10.98
C PHE A 290 -15.08 -15.56 10.72
N ALA A 291 -15.63 -15.84 9.53
CA ALA A 291 -16.02 -17.17 9.08
C ALA A 291 -14.80 -18.08 8.88
N SER A 292 -13.73 -17.51 8.34
CA SER A 292 -12.47 -18.21 8.04
C SER A 292 -11.29 -17.23 8.01
N LEU A 293 -10.08 -17.78 8.11
CA LEU A 293 -8.84 -17.01 7.99
C LEU A 293 -8.01 -17.47 6.79
N ILE A 294 -7.25 -16.54 6.20
CA ILE A 294 -6.24 -16.79 5.18
C ILE A 294 -4.93 -16.12 5.60
N LEU A 295 -3.87 -16.90 5.75
CA LEU A 295 -2.54 -16.46 6.12
C LEU A 295 -1.61 -16.67 4.93
N LEU A 296 -1.19 -15.58 4.27
CA LEU A 296 -0.32 -15.61 3.09
C LEU A 296 1.08 -15.11 3.46
N SER A 297 2.08 -15.99 3.44
CA SER A 297 3.46 -15.73 3.91
C SER A 297 3.47 -14.99 5.25
N ALA A 298 2.55 -15.35 6.15
CA ALA A 298 2.15 -14.50 7.28
C ALA A 298 3.10 -14.60 8.48
N VAL A 299 3.26 -13.47 9.17
CA VAL A 299 3.94 -13.40 10.48
C VAL A 299 2.88 -13.36 11.58
N LEU A 300 2.89 -14.32 12.51
CA LEU A 300 2.03 -14.26 13.69
C LEU A 300 2.48 -13.16 14.67
N HIS A 301 1.54 -12.66 15.46
CA HIS A 301 1.83 -11.62 16.45
C HIS A 301 2.57 -12.21 17.66
N ASP A 302 3.79 -11.72 17.95
CA ASP A 302 4.70 -12.28 18.97
C ASP A 302 4.10 -12.46 20.38
N ARG A 303 3.15 -11.59 20.75
CA ARG A 303 2.48 -11.64 22.07
C ARG A 303 1.22 -12.52 22.10
N ILE A 304 0.84 -13.14 20.99
CA ILE A 304 -0.34 -14.00 20.88
C ILE A 304 0.14 -15.40 20.55
N GLN A 305 0.11 -16.29 21.55
CA GLN A 305 0.48 -17.67 21.34
C GLN A 305 -0.55 -18.37 20.46
N PRO A 306 -0.16 -19.32 19.60
CA PRO A 306 -1.09 -20.07 18.75
C PRO A 306 -2.24 -20.72 19.53
N ALA A 307 -1.98 -21.23 20.74
CA ALA A 307 -3.01 -21.80 21.60
C ALA A 307 -4.06 -20.77 22.05
N ASP A 308 -3.65 -19.51 22.30
CA ASP A 308 -4.58 -18.45 22.66
C ASP A 308 -5.37 -17.95 21.45
N LEU A 309 -4.74 -17.93 20.27
CA LEU A 309 -5.41 -17.65 19.01
C LEU A 309 -6.48 -18.71 18.72
N ALA A 310 -6.14 -20.00 18.84
CA ALA A 310 -7.07 -21.11 18.65
C ALA A 310 -8.23 -21.08 19.65
N LYS A 311 -8.00 -20.75 20.93
CA LYS A 311 -9.09 -20.57 21.91
C LYS A 311 -10.08 -19.48 21.50
N ARG A 312 -9.60 -18.38 20.89
CA ARG A 312 -10.46 -17.29 20.40
C ARG A 312 -11.24 -17.71 19.15
N LEU A 313 -10.60 -18.51 18.29
CA LEU A 313 -11.11 -18.93 16.99
C LEU A 313 -11.91 -20.24 17.02
N LEU A 314 -11.86 -20.98 18.13
CA LEU A 314 -12.47 -22.29 18.28
C LEU A 314 -12.01 -23.22 17.13
N ASN A 315 -12.95 -23.79 16.39
CA ASN A 315 -12.72 -24.74 15.29
C ASN A 315 -12.78 -24.07 13.90
N ARG A 316 -12.60 -22.75 13.82
CA ARG A 316 -12.66 -22.02 12.54
C ARG A 316 -11.61 -22.53 11.54
N PRO A 317 -11.95 -22.55 10.26
CA PRO A 317 -11.05 -22.96 9.19
C PRO A 317 -9.98 -21.88 8.94
N VAL A 318 -8.73 -22.33 8.73
CA VAL A 318 -7.57 -21.49 8.40
C VAL A 318 -6.88 -22.04 7.16
N LEU A 319 -6.69 -21.18 6.16
CA LEU A 319 -5.85 -21.45 5.01
C LEU A 319 -4.48 -20.80 5.21
N ILE A 320 -3.41 -21.55 5.00
CA ILE A 320 -2.02 -21.07 5.06
C ILE A 320 -1.37 -21.29 3.70
N LEU A 321 -0.93 -20.21 3.06
CA LEU A 321 -0.25 -20.23 1.77
C LEU A 321 1.12 -19.59 1.95
N SER A 322 2.20 -20.21 1.50
CA SER A 322 3.54 -19.62 1.61
C SER A 322 4.49 -20.15 0.55
N GLY A 323 5.47 -19.33 0.15
CA GLY A 323 6.59 -19.77 -0.66
C GLY A 323 7.48 -20.73 0.12
N GLN A 324 7.94 -21.82 -0.51
CA GLN A 324 8.83 -22.78 0.15
C GLN A 324 10.23 -22.20 0.36
N ASN A 325 10.66 -21.29 -0.53
CA ASN A 325 11.94 -20.59 -0.50
C ASN A 325 11.80 -19.14 -0.01
N ASP A 326 10.77 -18.85 0.80
CA ASP A 326 10.57 -17.54 1.42
C ASP A 326 11.75 -17.20 2.34
N ASP A 327 12.53 -16.19 1.96
CA ASP A 327 13.75 -15.75 2.64
C ASP A 327 13.47 -14.79 3.80
N ARG A 328 12.24 -14.30 3.93
CA ARG A 328 11.79 -13.36 4.96
C ARG A 328 10.98 -14.05 6.05
N VAL A 329 10.09 -14.95 5.65
CA VAL A 329 9.24 -15.75 6.53
C VAL A 329 9.43 -17.22 6.18
N PRO A 330 10.50 -17.86 6.69
CA PRO A 330 10.89 -19.19 6.26
C PRO A 330 9.77 -20.22 6.41
N TRP A 331 9.68 -21.16 5.47
CA TRP A 331 8.68 -22.23 5.53
C TRP A 331 8.70 -22.99 6.86
N SER A 332 9.86 -23.20 7.48
CA SER A 332 9.96 -23.85 8.79
C SER A 332 9.22 -23.10 9.90
N TYR A 333 9.23 -21.76 9.87
CA TYR A 333 8.46 -20.93 10.78
C TYR A 333 6.96 -21.04 10.49
N VAL A 334 6.58 -21.06 9.20
CA VAL A 334 5.18 -21.18 8.77
C VAL A 334 4.59 -22.54 9.14
N ASP A 335 5.33 -23.61 8.88
CA ASP A 335 4.95 -24.97 9.20
C ASP A 335 4.83 -25.18 10.72
N ASP A 336 5.78 -24.63 11.49
CA ASP A 336 5.75 -24.71 12.96
C ASP A 336 4.49 -24.08 13.55
N TYR A 337 4.12 -22.87 13.12
CA TYR A 337 2.88 -22.28 13.63
C TYR A 337 1.63 -23.00 13.11
N ALA A 338 1.65 -23.53 11.88
CA ALA A 338 0.54 -24.31 11.34
C ALA A 338 0.26 -25.55 12.21
N VAL A 339 1.31 -26.30 12.55
CA VAL A 339 1.24 -27.46 13.45
C VAL A 339 0.72 -27.06 14.83
N LYS A 340 1.18 -25.92 15.39
CA LYS A 340 0.69 -25.42 16.68
C LYS A 340 -0.78 -25.03 16.66
N LEU A 341 -1.27 -24.46 15.56
CA LEU A 341 -2.70 -24.14 15.39
C LEU A 341 -3.54 -25.42 15.27
N GLU A 342 -3.09 -26.42 14.51
CA GLU A 342 -3.73 -27.74 14.41
C GLU A 342 -3.81 -28.43 15.78
N GLN A 343 -2.70 -28.49 16.51
CA GLN A 343 -2.63 -29.07 17.86
C GLN A 343 -3.53 -28.34 18.86
N ALA A 344 -3.77 -27.05 18.65
CA ALA A 344 -4.67 -26.25 19.47
C ALA A 344 -6.15 -26.36 19.05
N GLY A 345 -6.48 -27.19 18.06
CA GLY A 345 -7.85 -27.54 17.68
C GLY A 345 -8.40 -26.79 16.46
N MET A 346 -7.56 -26.01 15.75
CA MET A 346 -7.97 -25.33 14.52
C MET A 346 -8.03 -26.28 13.32
N LYS A 347 -8.93 -25.99 12.36
CA LYS A 347 -8.99 -26.71 11.08
C LYS A 347 -8.06 -26.04 10.09
N VAL A 348 -6.81 -26.50 10.02
CA VAL A 348 -5.79 -25.90 9.16
C VAL A 348 -5.71 -26.64 7.82
N THR A 349 -5.67 -25.86 6.74
CA THR A 349 -5.26 -26.29 5.41
C THR A 349 -4.02 -25.49 5.05
N LYS A 350 -2.90 -26.15 4.73
CA LYS A 350 -1.66 -25.47 4.35
C LYS A 350 -1.16 -25.92 2.98
N ARG A 351 -0.63 -24.98 2.20
CA ARG A 351 0.01 -25.24 0.90
C ARG A 351 1.32 -24.45 0.79
N ALA A 352 2.43 -25.19 0.66
CA ALA A 352 3.70 -24.63 0.25
C ALA A 352 3.75 -24.52 -1.28
N PHE A 353 4.27 -23.41 -1.79
CA PHE A 353 4.53 -23.22 -3.21
C PHE A 353 6.02 -23.48 -3.49
N ASP A 354 6.30 -24.59 -4.16
CA ASP A 354 7.66 -25.00 -4.50
C ASP A 354 8.37 -23.93 -5.37
N GLY A 355 9.63 -23.67 -5.05
CA GLY A 355 10.46 -22.67 -5.70
C GLY A 355 10.13 -21.20 -5.40
N GLU A 356 8.95 -20.89 -4.84
CA GLU A 356 8.48 -19.52 -4.62
C GLU A 356 9.07 -18.87 -3.37
N ASP A 357 9.25 -17.55 -3.45
CA ASP A 357 9.74 -16.70 -2.36
C ASP A 357 8.62 -15.85 -1.74
N HIS A 358 8.99 -14.84 -0.95
CA HIS A 358 8.03 -13.97 -0.25
C HIS A 358 7.09 -13.19 -1.18
N PHE A 359 7.42 -13.07 -2.46
CA PHE A 359 6.66 -12.28 -3.43
C PHE A 359 5.65 -13.13 -4.23
N LEU A 360 5.34 -14.36 -3.76
CA LEU A 360 4.46 -15.30 -4.45
C LEU A 360 3.07 -14.73 -4.79
N PHE A 361 2.56 -13.75 -4.04
CA PHE A 361 1.27 -13.12 -4.35
C PHE A 361 1.25 -12.51 -5.76
N PHE A 362 2.37 -11.93 -6.19
CA PHE A 362 2.53 -11.36 -7.52
C PHE A 362 3.01 -12.38 -8.55
N ARG A 363 3.92 -13.30 -8.16
CA ARG A 363 4.49 -14.29 -9.09
C ARG A 363 3.49 -15.39 -9.48
N ARG A 364 2.65 -15.82 -8.53
CA ARG A 364 1.68 -16.90 -8.68
C ARG A 364 0.25 -16.42 -8.53
N GLN A 365 -0.02 -15.20 -9.03
CA GLN A 365 -1.31 -14.51 -8.90
C GLN A 365 -2.50 -15.42 -9.19
N THR A 366 -2.50 -16.15 -10.31
CA THR A 366 -3.63 -16.99 -10.71
C THR A 366 -3.91 -18.10 -9.68
N GLU A 367 -2.86 -18.81 -9.26
CA GLU A 367 -3.01 -19.91 -8.31
C GLU A 367 -3.41 -19.43 -6.93
N ILE A 368 -2.85 -18.30 -6.46
CA ILE A 368 -3.22 -17.74 -5.16
C ILE A 368 -4.66 -17.24 -5.17
N LEU A 369 -5.07 -16.52 -6.22
CA LEU A 369 -6.46 -16.06 -6.34
C LEU A 369 -7.43 -17.24 -6.44
N ASP A 370 -7.05 -18.33 -7.11
CA ASP A 370 -7.87 -19.55 -7.17
C ASP A 370 -8.00 -20.24 -5.81
N GLU A 371 -6.94 -20.30 -5.00
CA GLU A 371 -7.01 -20.80 -3.62
C GLU A 371 -7.94 -19.92 -2.76
N VAL A 372 -7.77 -18.60 -2.83
CA VAL A 372 -8.60 -17.64 -2.08
C VAL A 372 -10.07 -17.74 -2.50
N ARG A 373 -10.35 -17.83 -3.81
CA ARG A 373 -11.71 -18.00 -4.35
C ARG A 373 -12.36 -19.28 -3.83
N ARG A 374 -11.70 -20.42 -3.99
CA ARG A 374 -12.21 -21.71 -3.52
C ARG A 374 -12.47 -21.68 -2.01
N TRP A 375 -11.59 -21.02 -1.26
CA TRP A 375 -11.72 -20.91 0.18
C TRP A 375 -12.93 -20.08 0.61
N VAL A 376 -13.16 -18.94 -0.04
CA VAL A 376 -14.33 -18.05 0.18
C VAL A 376 -15.64 -18.70 -0.27
N GLU A 377 -15.64 -19.54 -1.31
CA GLU A 377 -16.83 -20.27 -1.75
C GLU A 377 -17.21 -21.43 -0.81
N THR A 378 -16.22 -22.02 -0.14
CA THR A 378 -16.40 -23.23 0.67
C THR A 378 -16.85 -22.94 2.10
N HIS A 379 -16.46 -21.80 2.65
CA HIS A 379 -16.68 -21.42 4.05
C HIS A 379 -17.54 -20.16 4.15
#